data_AF-A0A954CTH0-F1
#
_entry.id   AF-A0A954CTH0-F1
#
_cell.length_a   1.000
_cell.length_b   1.000
_cell.length_c   1.000
_cell.angle_alpha   90.00
_cell.angle_beta   90.00
_cell.angle_gamma   90.00
#
_symmetry.space_group_name_H-M   'P 1'
#
loop_
_entity.id
_entity.type
_entity.pdbx_description
1 polymer ?
#
loop_
_entity_poly.entity_id
_entity_poly.type
_entity_poly.pdbx_seq_one_letter_code
_entity_poly.pdbx_strand_id
1 'polypeptide(L)'
;MKTHPQPDDAAKRPAVIYARVSTLEQQSEGYSVAAQLKLLRDYAKANGFCVLREFVEAESAKVAGRKAFGDMLQFVSERPESAPAILAEKTDRLYRNLVDFVKVDQLGACLHLVREGEVLSPGVSTDKTFMHTIHVAIAKRYSDNLSMEAKKGMRQKADEGMWPTSAPIGYANVRGEEGRNIIIPDPTYAPMIEWMFQQYATASYSMSEIGRMADEHGWR
;
A
#
# COMPACT_ATOMS: atom_id res chain seq x y z
N MET A 1 -21.99 14.46 4.52
CA MET A 1 -22.58 14.77 5.85
C MET A 1 -21.45 15.08 6.81
N LYS A 2 -21.42 16.29 7.38
CA LYS A 2 -20.45 16.67 8.42
C LYS A 2 -20.98 16.12 9.75
N THR A 3 -20.29 15.15 10.35
CA THR A 3 -20.64 14.65 11.69
C THR A 3 -20.22 15.70 12.72
N HIS A 4 -21.19 16.30 13.40
CA HIS A 4 -20.93 17.13 14.57
C HIS A 4 -20.53 16.25 15.77
N PRO A 5 -19.54 16.66 16.58
CA PRO A 5 -19.14 15.92 17.78
C PRO A 5 -20.22 16.01 18.87
N GLN A 6 -20.45 14.90 19.58
CA GLN A 6 -21.37 14.82 20.72
C GLN A 6 -20.73 15.44 21.98
N PRO A 7 -21.54 15.95 22.94
CA PRO A 7 -21.07 16.75 24.08
C PRO A 7 -20.21 16.01 25.13
N ASP A 8 -20.01 14.69 25.00
CA ASP A 8 -19.21 13.85 25.90
C ASP A 8 -17.71 13.73 25.48
N ASP A 9 -17.30 14.41 24.41
CA ASP A 9 -15.94 14.35 23.87
C ASP A 9 -15.00 15.45 24.37
N ALA A 10 -15.49 16.41 25.18
CA ALA A 10 -14.71 17.57 25.61
C ALA A 10 -13.53 17.24 26.57
N ALA A 11 -13.53 16.07 27.21
CA ALA A 11 -12.46 15.62 28.10
C ALA A 11 -11.52 14.56 27.48
N LYS A 12 -11.79 14.12 26.25
CA LYS A 12 -11.03 13.05 25.59
C LYS A 12 -9.88 13.62 24.76
N ARG A 13 -8.74 12.95 24.81
CA ARG A 13 -7.56 13.35 24.02
C ARG A 13 -7.84 13.12 22.53
N PRO A 14 -7.57 14.08 21.64
CA PRO A 14 -7.82 13.89 20.22
C PRO A 14 -6.84 12.84 19.65
N ALA A 15 -7.34 11.97 18.76
CA ALA A 15 -6.54 10.97 18.08
C ALA A 15 -7.00 10.75 16.63
N VAL A 16 -6.11 10.22 15.80
CA VAL A 16 -6.40 9.73 14.46
C VAL A 16 -6.02 8.25 14.37
N ILE A 17 -6.77 7.49 13.59
CA ILE A 17 -6.47 6.08 13.32
C ILE A 17 -5.85 5.97 11.93
N TYR A 18 -4.76 5.22 11.82
CA TYR A 18 -4.19 4.83 10.54
C TYR A 18 -4.18 3.31 10.39
N ALA A 19 -4.83 2.83 9.33
CA ALA A 19 -4.89 1.41 8.98
C ALA A 19 -4.43 1.20 7.53
N ARG A 20 -3.71 0.11 7.28
CA ARG A 20 -3.23 -0.26 5.95
C ARG A 20 -3.52 -1.73 5.67
N VAL A 21 -3.98 -2.02 4.45
CA VAL A 21 -4.25 -3.39 4.01
C VAL A 21 -3.55 -3.71 2.71
N SER A 22 -2.93 -4.89 2.66
CA SER A 22 -2.43 -5.45 1.41
C SER A 22 -3.54 -6.19 0.65
N THR A 23 -3.43 -6.26 -0.68
CA THR A 23 -4.36 -7.04 -1.51
C THR A 23 -4.38 -8.53 -1.15
N LEU A 24 -3.26 -9.07 -0.65
CA LEU A 24 -3.16 -10.43 -0.11
C LEU A 24 -3.90 -10.59 1.23
N GLU A 25 -3.83 -9.59 2.11
CA GLU A 25 -4.51 -9.60 3.41
C GLU A 25 -6.03 -9.47 3.29
N GLN A 26 -6.53 -8.79 2.25
CA GLN A 26 -7.96 -8.76 1.94
C GLN A 26 -8.54 -10.14 1.64
N GLN A 27 -7.71 -11.10 1.17
CA GLN A 27 -8.14 -12.46 0.83
C GLN A 27 -8.11 -13.42 2.03
N SER A 28 -7.47 -13.06 3.14
CA SER A 28 -7.46 -13.90 4.36
C SER A 28 -8.49 -13.40 5.38
N GLU A 29 -9.37 -14.27 5.85
CA GLU A 29 -10.45 -13.91 6.78
C GLU A 29 -9.98 -13.36 8.16
N GLY A 30 -8.68 -13.48 8.48
CA GLY A 30 -8.09 -13.06 9.77
C GLY A 30 -7.40 -11.70 9.81
N TYR A 31 -7.10 -11.06 8.67
CA TYR A 31 -6.31 -9.81 8.59
C TYR A 31 -7.03 -8.68 7.85
N SER A 32 -8.36 -8.62 8.00
CA SER A 32 -9.16 -7.56 7.37
C SER A 32 -8.91 -6.19 8.01
N VAL A 33 -9.07 -5.13 7.21
CA VAL A 33 -9.12 -3.72 7.69
C VAL A 33 -10.11 -3.57 8.84
N ALA A 34 -11.24 -4.26 8.76
CA ALA A 34 -12.28 -4.19 9.78
C ALA A 34 -11.77 -4.66 11.16
N ALA A 35 -10.95 -5.71 11.20
CA ALA A 35 -10.32 -6.17 12.44
C ALA A 35 -9.30 -5.16 12.98
N GLN A 36 -8.49 -4.55 12.10
CA GLN A 36 -7.54 -3.49 12.50
C GLN A 36 -8.29 -2.27 13.07
N LEU A 37 -9.30 -1.78 12.37
CA LEU A 37 -10.09 -0.63 12.81
C LEU A 37 -10.81 -0.92 14.13
N LYS A 38 -11.36 -2.12 14.29
CA LYS A 38 -11.99 -2.54 15.55
C LYS A 38 -10.99 -2.50 16.70
N LEU A 39 -9.81 -3.11 16.54
CA LEU A 39 -8.74 -3.08 17.54
C LEU A 39 -8.38 -1.65 17.94
N LEU A 40 -8.20 -0.76 16.96
CA LEU A 40 -7.77 0.62 17.19
C LEU A 40 -8.87 1.47 17.83
N ARG A 41 -10.14 1.26 17.47
CA ARG A 41 -11.30 1.91 18.11
C ARG A 41 -11.48 1.45 19.55
N ASP A 42 -11.36 0.14 19.81
CA ASP A 42 -11.45 -0.43 21.15
C ASP A 42 -10.32 0.13 22.04
N TYR A 43 -9.10 0.19 21.50
CA TYR A 43 -7.96 0.84 22.18
C TYR A 43 -8.21 2.32 22.45
N ALA A 44 -8.72 3.07 21.47
CA ALA A 44 -9.03 4.49 21.61
C ALA A 44 -10.04 4.71 22.74
N LYS A 45 -11.13 3.93 22.76
CA LYS A 45 -12.16 3.99 23.81
C LYS A 45 -11.60 3.65 25.19
N ALA A 46 -10.79 2.60 25.29
CA ALA A 46 -10.19 2.18 26.56
C ALA A 46 -9.19 3.20 27.13
N ASN A 47 -8.52 3.98 26.28
CA ASN A 47 -7.49 4.95 26.66
C ASN A 47 -7.96 6.42 26.68
N GLY A 48 -9.27 6.65 26.57
CA GLY A 48 -9.87 7.99 26.64
C GLY A 48 -9.53 8.89 25.45
N PHE A 49 -9.39 8.31 24.27
CA PHE A 49 -9.19 9.06 23.02
C PHE A 49 -10.51 9.35 22.30
N CYS A 50 -10.61 10.52 21.69
CA CYS A 50 -11.64 10.89 20.72
C CYS A 50 -11.05 10.76 19.31
N VAL A 51 -11.56 9.81 18.53
CA VAL A 51 -11.09 9.55 17.16
C VAL A 51 -11.66 10.62 16.23
N LEU A 52 -10.83 11.57 15.81
CA LEU A 52 -11.21 12.67 14.92
C LEU A 52 -11.41 12.21 13.48
N ARG A 53 -10.59 11.26 13.03
CA ARG A 53 -10.61 10.74 11.66
C ARG A 53 -9.89 9.40 11.58
N GLU A 54 -10.34 8.57 10.64
CA GLU A 54 -9.71 7.30 10.29
C GLU A 54 -9.16 7.40 8.86
N PHE A 55 -7.91 7.01 8.68
CA PHE A 55 -7.19 6.99 7.41
C PHE A 55 -6.90 5.55 7.04
N VAL A 56 -7.52 5.09 5.94
CA VAL A 56 -7.41 3.71 5.47
C VAL A 56 -6.69 3.70 4.13
N GLU A 57 -5.56 3.01 4.08
CA GLU A 57 -4.75 2.86 2.87
C GLU A 57 -4.94 1.45 2.28
N ALA A 58 -5.39 1.37 1.03
CA ALA A 58 -5.52 0.11 0.28
C ALA A 58 -4.34 -0.06 -0.68
N GLU A 59 -3.66 -1.21 -0.63
CA GLU A 59 -2.50 -1.53 -1.48
C GLU A 59 -2.89 -1.98 -2.91
N SER A 60 -4.01 -1.46 -3.41
CA SER A 60 -4.53 -1.77 -4.74
C SER A 60 -3.79 -0.98 -5.82
N ALA A 61 -2.99 -1.69 -6.61
CA ALA A 61 -2.49 -1.36 -7.96
C ALA A 61 -1.30 -0.36 -8.09
N LYS A 62 -0.19 -0.96 -8.55
CA LYS A 62 0.92 -0.44 -9.38
C LYS A 62 1.59 0.92 -9.09
N VAL A 63 0.93 2.04 -8.82
CA VAL A 63 1.58 3.32 -8.44
C VAL A 63 0.57 4.19 -7.66
N ALA A 64 1.07 4.82 -6.57
CA ALA A 64 0.40 5.77 -5.66
C ALA A 64 -0.33 5.21 -4.41
N GLY A 65 0.21 4.17 -3.78
CA GLY A 65 -0.13 3.90 -2.37
C GLY A 65 0.62 4.87 -1.47
N ARG A 66 -0.09 5.65 -0.64
CA ARG A 66 0.35 6.59 0.43
C ARG A 66 -0.52 7.86 0.49
N LYS A 67 -1.60 7.97 -0.29
CA LYS A 67 -2.47 9.15 -0.24
C LYS A 67 -3.11 9.30 1.13
N ALA A 68 -3.64 8.22 1.72
CA ALA A 68 -4.26 8.29 3.05
C ALA A 68 -3.23 8.62 4.14
N PHE A 69 -1.99 8.12 3.98
CA PHE A 69 -0.89 8.51 4.87
C PHE A 69 -0.54 9.99 4.73
N GLY A 70 -0.43 10.51 3.51
CA GLY A 70 -0.18 11.93 3.26
C GLY A 70 -1.30 12.82 3.82
N ASP A 71 -2.56 12.44 3.58
CA ASP A 71 -3.74 13.12 4.11
C ASP A 71 -3.74 13.12 5.65
N MET A 72 -3.27 12.03 6.29
CA MET A 72 -3.10 11.94 7.74
C MET A 72 -2.02 12.91 8.23
N LEU A 73 -0.83 12.88 7.64
CA LEU A 73 0.28 13.77 8.03
C LEU A 73 -0.15 15.23 7.93
N GLN A 74 -0.81 15.61 6.83
CA GLN A 74 -1.34 16.95 6.65
C GLN A 74 -2.35 17.30 7.74
N PHE A 75 -3.32 16.43 8.00
CA PHE A 75 -4.36 16.66 9.01
C PHE A 75 -3.77 16.86 10.43
N VAL A 76 -2.72 16.12 10.78
CA VAL A 76 -2.03 16.28 12.06
C VAL A 76 -1.23 17.59 12.08
N SER A 77 -0.50 17.90 11.00
CA SER A 77 0.36 19.10 10.89
C SER A 77 -0.40 20.42 10.95
N GLU A 78 -1.67 20.45 10.53
CA GLU A 78 -2.54 21.63 10.60
C GLU A 78 -2.96 21.98 12.03
N ARG A 79 -2.58 21.16 13.04
CA ARG A 79 -2.98 21.32 14.46
C ARG A 79 -1.78 21.24 15.41
N PRO A 80 -0.76 22.12 15.27
CA PRO A 80 0.49 22.00 16.03
C PRO A 80 0.32 22.14 17.56
N GLU A 81 -0.61 22.99 18.02
CA GLU A 81 -0.84 23.22 19.47
C GLU A 81 -1.67 22.10 20.14
N SER A 82 -2.33 21.26 19.35
CA SER A 82 -3.17 20.15 19.83
C SER A 82 -3.06 18.97 18.86
N ALA A 83 -1.82 18.55 18.59
CA ALA A 83 -1.55 17.50 17.63
C ALA A 83 -2.26 16.21 18.08
N PRO A 84 -3.21 15.67 17.29
CA PRO A 84 -3.89 14.44 17.67
C PRO A 84 -2.90 13.29 17.73
N ALA A 85 -3.08 12.40 18.72
CA ALA A 85 -2.30 11.18 18.80
C ALA A 85 -2.54 10.30 17.56
N ILE A 86 -1.51 9.61 17.08
CA ILE A 86 -1.61 8.68 15.97
C ILE A 86 -1.75 7.27 16.55
N LEU A 87 -2.81 6.55 16.17
CA LEU A 87 -3.04 5.16 16.55
C LEU A 87 -2.83 4.28 15.34
N ALA A 88 -1.88 3.34 15.43
CA ALA A 88 -1.62 2.34 14.39
C ALA A 88 -1.48 0.95 15.02
N GLU A 89 -1.72 -0.09 14.21
CA GLU A 89 -1.67 -1.47 14.72
C GLU A 89 -0.27 -1.87 15.17
N LYS A 90 0.75 -1.58 14.34
CA LYS A 90 2.16 -1.96 14.50
C LYS A 90 3.06 -1.22 13.51
N THR A 91 4.37 -1.27 13.72
CA THR A 91 5.37 -0.47 12.99
C THR A 91 5.30 -0.65 11.47
N ASP A 92 5.21 -1.89 10.98
CA ASP A 92 5.19 -2.19 9.54
C ASP A 92 3.90 -1.76 8.84
N ARG A 93 2.82 -1.51 9.60
CA ARG A 93 1.56 -0.95 9.05
C ARG A 93 1.68 0.54 8.83
N LEU A 94 2.28 1.25 9.77
CA LEU A 94 2.47 2.70 9.71
C LEU A 94 3.57 3.10 8.71
N TYR A 95 4.77 2.56 8.86
CA TYR A 95 5.94 2.93 8.08
C TYR A 95 6.19 1.94 6.92
N ARG A 96 6.68 2.45 5.78
CA ARG A 96 7.18 1.63 4.66
C ARG A 96 8.68 1.80 4.53
N ASN A 97 9.22 2.93 4.99
CA ASN A 97 10.63 3.27 4.92
C ASN A 97 10.98 4.30 6.00
N LEU A 98 12.26 4.62 6.11
CA LEU A 98 12.80 5.62 7.03
C LEU A 98 12.24 7.04 6.78
N VAL A 99 11.86 7.37 5.54
CA VAL A 99 11.30 8.69 5.22
C VAL A 99 9.93 8.88 5.87
N ASP A 100 9.10 7.82 5.90
CA ASP A 100 7.81 7.86 6.59
C ASP A 100 7.99 8.07 8.10
N PHE A 101 9.00 7.42 8.69
CA PHE A 101 9.35 7.60 10.10
C PHE A 101 9.71 9.05 10.40
N VAL A 102 10.66 9.63 9.65
CA VAL A 102 11.10 11.03 9.84
C VAL A 102 9.91 11.99 9.72
N LYS A 103 8.99 11.76 8.78
CA LYS A 103 7.79 12.59 8.62
C LYS A 103 6.86 12.53 9.83
N VAL A 104 6.65 11.36 10.42
CA VAL A 104 5.81 11.21 11.62
C VAL A 104 6.50 11.80 12.84
N ASP A 105 7.80 11.58 12.99
CA ASP A 105 8.61 12.13 14.09
C ASP A 105 8.58 13.66 14.11
N GLN A 106 8.70 14.29 12.93
CA GLN A 106 8.61 15.75 12.77
C GLN A 106 7.26 16.35 13.16
N LEU A 107 6.18 15.57 13.23
CA LEU A 107 4.88 16.06 13.68
C LEU A 107 4.85 16.31 15.19
N GLY A 108 5.77 15.72 15.96
CA GLY A 108 5.73 15.77 17.42
C GLY A 108 4.44 15.20 18.02
N ALA A 109 3.75 14.33 17.30
CA ALA A 109 2.51 13.70 17.77
C ALA A 109 2.82 12.47 18.63
N CYS A 110 1.96 12.19 19.61
CA CYS A 110 2.04 10.95 20.38
C CYS A 110 1.61 9.77 19.51
N LEU A 111 2.49 8.79 19.27
CA LEU A 111 2.22 7.59 18.49
C LEU A 111 1.98 6.40 19.40
N HIS A 112 0.92 5.64 19.13
CA HIS A 112 0.58 4.38 19.80
C HIS A 112 0.59 3.24 18.79
N LEU A 113 1.44 2.24 19.05
CA LEU A 113 1.57 1.00 18.28
C LEU A 113 0.93 -0.14 19.07
N VAL A 114 -0.37 -0.37 18.84
CA VAL A 114 -1.25 -1.06 19.78
C VAL A 114 -0.85 -2.52 20.03
N ARG A 115 -0.46 -3.28 19.00
CA ARG A 115 -0.03 -4.68 19.17
C ARG A 115 1.37 -4.82 19.74
N GLU A 116 2.22 -3.82 19.52
CA GLU A 116 3.59 -3.78 20.03
C GLU A 116 3.63 -3.26 21.48
N GLY A 117 2.53 -2.67 21.97
CA GLY A 117 2.46 -2.06 23.30
C GLY A 117 3.34 -0.82 23.43
N GLU A 118 3.83 -0.28 22.31
CA GLU A 118 4.74 0.86 22.30
C GLU A 118 3.98 2.18 22.21
N VAL A 119 4.40 3.15 23.02
CA VAL A 119 3.94 4.54 22.97
C VAL A 119 5.16 5.44 22.83
N LEU A 120 5.19 6.21 21.75
CA LEU A 120 6.24 7.17 21.44
C LEU A 120 5.65 8.58 21.55
N SER A 121 6.01 9.29 22.60
CA SER A 121 5.62 10.68 22.80
C SER A 121 6.75 11.63 22.39
N PRO A 122 6.45 12.88 22.00
CA PRO A 122 7.46 13.93 21.96
C PRO A 122 8.14 14.06 23.34
N GLY A 123 9.49 14.11 23.35
CA GLY A 123 10.28 14.27 24.59
C GLY A 123 10.65 12.96 25.32
N VAL A 124 10.43 11.80 24.72
CA VAL A 124 10.91 10.51 25.24
C VAL A 124 12.45 10.44 25.16
N SER A 125 13.09 9.66 26.06
CA SER A 125 14.55 9.55 26.14
C SER A 125 15.21 9.25 24.78
N THR A 126 16.38 9.85 24.53
CA THR A 126 17.21 9.64 23.34
C THR A 126 17.39 8.16 22.99
N ASP A 127 17.45 7.28 23.99
CA ASP A 127 17.60 5.83 23.81
C ASP A 127 16.40 5.18 23.11
N LYS A 128 15.17 5.61 23.42
CA LYS A 128 13.96 5.07 22.79
C LYS A 128 13.82 5.56 21.34
N THR A 129 14.14 6.82 21.06
CA THR A 129 14.19 7.35 19.69
C THR A 129 15.27 6.64 18.86
N PHE A 130 16.43 6.35 19.45
CA PHE A 130 17.49 5.58 18.83
C PHE A 130 17.08 4.14 18.52
N MET A 131 16.53 3.42 19.51
CA MET A 131 16.05 2.04 19.32
C MET A 131 14.95 1.96 18.27
N HIS A 132 14.03 2.94 18.26
CA HIS A 132 12.98 2.99 17.25
C HIS A 132 13.55 3.24 15.84
N THR A 133 14.56 4.11 15.71
CA THR A 133 15.27 4.31 14.42
C THR A 133 15.93 3.01 13.92
N ILE A 134 16.53 2.23 14.84
CA ILE A 134 17.08 0.91 14.53
C ILE A 134 15.99 -0.04 14.05
N HIS A 135 14.84 -0.11 14.73
CA HIS A 135 13.71 -0.96 14.32
C HIS A 135 13.23 -0.62 12.91
N VAL A 136 13.11 0.67 12.58
CA VAL A 136 12.73 1.11 11.23
C VAL A 136 13.77 0.69 10.19
N ALA A 137 15.06 0.82 10.49
CA ALA A 137 16.14 0.39 9.61
C ALA A 137 16.12 -1.14 9.37
N ILE A 138 15.89 -1.93 10.41
CA ILE A 138 15.78 -3.39 10.33
C ILE A 138 14.55 -3.80 9.50
N ALA A 139 13.39 -3.20 9.75
CA ALA A 139 12.17 -3.48 9.01
C ALA A 139 12.32 -3.17 7.51
N LYS A 140 12.97 -2.04 7.18
CA LYS A 140 13.29 -1.69 5.80
C LYS A 140 14.21 -2.72 5.17
N ARG A 141 15.32 -3.08 5.83
CA ARG A 141 16.25 -4.11 5.32
C ARG A 141 15.55 -5.43 5.06
N TYR A 142 14.64 -5.85 5.95
CA TYR A 142 13.87 -7.08 5.77
C TYR A 142 12.99 -7.01 4.50
N SER A 143 12.26 -5.91 4.31
CA SER A 143 11.43 -5.70 3.12
C SER A 143 12.25 -5.65 1.83
N ASP A 144 13.39 -4.94 1.85
CA ASP A 144 14.29 -4.83 0.71
C ASP A 144 14.90 -6.21 0.37
N ASN A 145 15.29 -6.98 1.39
CA ASN A 145 15.82 -8.33 1.21
C ASN A 145 14.77 -9.29 0.62
N LEU A 146 13.52 -9.24 1.11
CA LEU A 146 12.42 -10.03 0.57
C LEU A 146 12.16 -9.70 -0.91
N SER A 147 12.19 -8.41 -1.27
CA SER A 147 12.05 -7.95 -2.66
C SER A 147 13.19 -8.45 -3.55
N MET A 148 14.44 -8.42 -3.05
CA MET A 148 15.60 -8.95 -3.76
C MET A 148 15.49 -10.45 -4.01
N GLU A 149 15.16 -11.23 -2.98
CA GLU A 149 14.99 -12.69 -3.11
C GLU A 149 13.84 -13.06 -4.05
N ALA A 150 12.71 -12.33 -4.00
CA ALA A 150 11.61 -12.52 -4.94
C ALA A 150 12.04 -12.28 -6.39
N LYS A 151 12.78 -11.19 -6.65
CA LYS A 151 13.32 -10.89 -8.00
C LYS A 151 14.31 -11.94 -8.46
N LYS A 152 15.18 -12.42 -7.56
CA LYS A 152 16.13 -13.49 -7.85
C LYS A 152 15.41 -14.78 -8.25
N GLY A 153 14.38 -15.18 -7.50
CA GLY A 153 13.56 -16.34 -7.84
C GLY A 153 12.81 -16.19 -9.16
N MET A 154 12.28 -14.99 -9.47
CA MET A 154 11.66 -14.73 -10.77
C MET A 154 12.65 -14.82 -11.92
N ARG A 155 13.88 -14.30 -11.73
CA ARG A 155 14.93 -14.36 -12.74
C ARG A 155 15.40 -15.78 -12.99
N GLN A 156 15.62 -16.56 -11.94
CA GLN A 156 15.96 -17.97 -12.06
C GLN A 156 14.90 -18.75 -12.86
N LYS A 157 13.60 -18.54 -12.55
CA LYS A 157 12.51 -19.15 -13.33
C LYS A 157 12.59 -18.78 -14.82
N ALA A 158 12.87 -17.51 -15.13
CA ALA A 158 13.05 -17.06 -16.50
C ALA A 158 14.26 -17.72 -17.19
N ASP A 159 15.39 -17.84 -16.48
CA ASP A 159 16.60 -18.51 -16.97
C ASP A 159 16.34 -20.02 -17.22
N GLU A 160 15.43 -20.65 -16.47
CA GLU A 160 14.96 -22.03 -16.65
C GLU A 160 13.88 -22.18 -17.75
N GLY A 161 13.58 -21.11 -18.49
CA GLY A 161 12.60 -21.09 -19.57
C GLY A 161 11.14 -20.98 -19.11
N MET A 162 10.90 -20.60 -17.85
CA MET A 162 9.55 -20.39 -17.31
C MET A 162 9.16 -18.91 -17.29
N TRP A 163 7.89 -18.62 -17.50
CA TRP A 163 7.33 -17.29 -17.28
C TRP A 163 6.89 -17.12 -15.82
N PRO A 164 7.54 -16.24 -15.04
CA PRO A 164 7.37 -16.20 -13.58
C PRO A 164 6.12 -15.47 -13.10
N THR A 165 5.46 -14.69 -13.97
CA THR A 165 4.35 -13.79 -13.63
C THR A 165 3.13 -14.01 -14.55
N SER A 166 2.16 -13.11 -14.52
CA SER A 166 1.06 -13.12 -15.48
C SER A 166 1.54 -12.75 -16.88
N ALA A 167 0.95 -13.37 -17.90
CA ALA A 167 1.24 -13.10 -19.30
C ALA A 167 0.88 -11.65 -19.65
N PRO A 168 1.69 -10.94 -20.47
CA PRO A 168 1.33 -9.67 -21.05
C PRO A 168 0.10 -9.80 -21.96
N ILE A 169 -0.60 -8.69 -22.22
CA ILE A 169 -1.69 -8.67 -23.21
C ILE A 169 -1.20 -9.14 -24.58
N GLY A 170 -2.03 -9.93 -25.28
CA GLY A 170 -1.63 -10.63 -26.51
C GLY A 170 -0.96 -12.00 -26.27
N TYR A 171 -0.73 -12.38 -25.02
CA TYR A 171 -0.20 -13.70 -24.64
C TYR A 171 -1.07 -14.35 -23.56
N ALA A 172 -1.09 -15.67 -23.54
CA ALA A 172 -1.77 -16.48 -22.54
C ALA A 172 -0.76 -17.29 -21.72
N ASN A 173 -0.95 -17.35 -20.39
CA ASN A 173 -0.22 -18.28 -19.55
C ASN A 173 -0.70 -19.70 -19.82
N VAL A 174 0.22 -20.60 -20.15
CA VAL A 174 -0.08 -22.02 -20.34
C VAL A 174 0.91 -22.88 -19.58
N ARG A 175 0.45 -24.09 -19.21
CA ARG A 175 1.30 -25.10 -18.62
C ARG A 175 1.95 -25.87 -19.78
N GLY A 176 3.24 -25.63 -20.01
CA GLY A 176 4.04 -26.32 -21.02
C GLY A 176 4.41 -27.75 -20.62
N GLU A 177 5.18 -28.40 -21.49
CA GLU A 177 5.72 -29.74 -21.23
C GLU A 177 6.56 -29.74 -19.95
N GLU A 178 6.50 -30.84 -19.20
CA GLU A 178 7.08 -30.98 -17.85
C GLU A 178 6.46 -30.11 -16.75
N GLY A 179 5.31 -29.46 -17.01
CA GLY A 179 4.62 -28.66 -16.00
C GLY A 179 5.26 -27.28 -15.77
N ARG A 180 6.04 -26.78 -16.72
CA ARG A 180 6.61 -25.43 -16.68
C ARG A 180 5.55 -24.40 -17.05
N ASN A 181 5.48 -23.27 -16.34
CA ASN A 181 4.61 -22.17 -16.78
C ASN A 181 5.31 -21.43 -17.91
N ILE A 182 4.68 -21.33 -19.08
CA ILE A 182 5.18 -20.58 -20.23
C ILE A 182 4.10 -19.61 -20.72
N ILE A 183 4.44 -18.79 -21.72
CA ILE A 183 3.48 -17.95 -22.42
C ILE A 183 3.47 -18.29 -23.91
N ILE A 184 2.28 -18.28 -24.49
CA ILE A 184 2.06 -18.44 -25.93
C ILE A 184 1.21 -17.28 -26.45
N PRO A 185 1.28 -16.92 -27.73
CA PRO A 185 0.38 -15.91 -28.31
C PRO A 185 -1.08 -16.28 -28.07
N ASP A 186 -1.86 -15.33 -27.56
CA ASP A 186 -3.29 -15.51 -27.34
C ASP A 186 -4.01 -15.47 -28.70
N PRO A 187 -4.80 -16.48 -29.08
CA PRO A 187 -5.43 -16.54 -30.40
C PRO A 187 -6.46 -15.41 -30.65
N THR A 188 -6.98 -14.79 -29.59
CA THR A 188 -7.94 -13.69 -29.65
C THR A 188 -7.22 -12.35 -29.72
N TYR A 189 -6.27 -12.13 -28.81
CA TYR A 189 -5.63 -10.82 -28.64
C TYR A 189 -4.33 -10.65 -29.44
N ALA A 190 -3.58 -11.72 -29.74
CA ALA A 190 -2.32 -11.60 -30.49
C ALA A 190 -2.52 -11.00 -31.89
N PRO A 191 -3.51 -11.43 -32.71
CA PRO A 191 -3.73 -10.84 -34.03
C PRO A 191 -4.06 -9.34 -33.97
N MET A 192 -4.82 -8.93 -32.94
CA MET A 192 -5.14 -7.53 -32.70
C MET A 192 -3.88 -6.71 -32.43
N ILE A 193 -3.06 -7.17 -31.48
CA ILE A 193 -1.83 -6.48 -31.09
C ILE A 193 -0.87 -6.40 -32.28
N GLU A 194 -0.68 -7.50 -33.01
CA GLU A 194 0.18 -7.54 -34.20
C GLU A 194 -0.27 -6.52 -35.27
N TRP A 195 -1.57 -6.50 -35.58
CA TRP A 195 -2.13 -5.55 -36.53
C TRP A 195 -1.94 -4.09 -36.08
N MET A 196 -2.14 -3.79 -34.80
CA MET A 196 -1.94 -2.43 -34.27
C MET A 196 -0.49 -1.97 -34.45
N PHE A 197 0.48 -2.86 -34.17
CA PHE A 197 1.89 -2.56 -34.40
C PHE A 197 2.21 -2.39 -35.89
N GLN A 198 1.61 -3.19 -36.78
CA GLN A 198 1.75 -3.03 -38.23
C GLN A 198 1.21 -1.67 -38.70
N GLN A 199 0.02 -1.25 -38.24
CA GLN A 199 -0.52 0.07 -38.57
C GLN A 199 0.36 1.20 -38.04
N TYR A 200 0.86 1.08 -36.81
CA TYR A 200 1.76 2.07 -36.23
C TYR A 200 3.08 2.20 -37.02
N ALA A 201 3.64 1.07 -37.48
CA ALA A 201 4.87 1.05 -38.27
C ALA A 201 4.75 1.77 -39.62
N THR A 202 3.54 1.95 -40.16
CA THR A 202 3.32 2.75 -41.38
C THR A 202 3.54 4.25 -41.17
N ALA A 203 3.64 4.72 -39.92
CA ALA A 203 3.69 6.13 -39.53
C ALA A 203 2.56 7.01 -40.11
N SER A 204 1.51 6.39 -40.65
CA SER A 204 0.40 7.07 -41.34
C SER A 204 -0.77 7.38 -40.40
N TYR A 205 -0.79 6.78 -39.22
CA TYR A 205 -1.86 6.88 -38.25
C TYR A 205 -1.32 7.21 -36.87
N SER A 206 -2.03 8.07 -36.15
CA SER A 206 -1.81 8.30 -34.72
C SER A 206 -2.32 7.12 -33.88
N MET A 207 -1.82 6.97 -32.65
CA MET A 207 -2.28 5.91 -31.74
C MET A 207 -3.79 5.95 -31.48
N SER A 208 -4.40 7.14 -31.43
CA SER A 208 -5.85 7.30 -31.26
C SER A 208 -6.63 6.80 -32.48
N GLU A 209 -6.11 7.02 -33.69
CA GLU A 209 -6.74 6.54 -34.92
C GLU A 209 -6.64 5.02 -35.04
N ILE A 210 -5.49 4.43 -34.69
CA ILE A 210 -5.31 2.98 -34.66
C ILE A 210 -6.28 2.32 -33.67
N GLY A 211 -6.47 2.93 -32.48
CA GLY A 211 -7.44 2.45 -31.49
C GLY A 211 -8.87 2.45 -32.04
N ARG A 212 -9.30 3.56 -32.64
CA ARG A 212 -10.64 3.65 -33.27
C ARG A 212 -10.80 2.63 -34.40
N MET A 213 -9.79 2.47 -35.24
CA MET A 213 -9.83 1.49 -36.33
C MET A 213 -9.89 0.05 -35.81
N ALA A 214 -9.22 -0.26 -34.70
CA ALA A 214 -9.32 -1.57 -34.05
C ALA A 214 -10.74 -1.83 -33.50
N ASP A 215 -11.36 -0.83 -32.86
CA ASP A 215 -12.75 -0.91 -32.42
C ASP A 215 -13.71 -1.18 -33.60
N GLU A 216 -13.48 -0.49 -34.72
CA GLU A 216 -14.25 -0.67 -35.97
C GLU A 216 -14.05 -2.08 -36.57
N HIS A 217 -12.88 -2.71 -36.38
CA HIS A 217 -12.61 -4.11 -36.75
C HIS A 217 -13.25 -5.14 -35.78
N GLY A 218 -13.95 -4.67 -34.74
CA GLY A 218 -14.63 -5.52 -33.76
C GLY A 218 -13.71 -6.05 -32.67
N TRP A 219 -12.49 -5.52 -32.56
CA TRP A 219 -11.61 -5.78 -31.43
C TRP A 219 -11.99 -4.87 -30.26
N ARG A 220 -11.98 -5.41 -29.02
CA ARG A 220 -12.38 -4.72 -27.80
C ARG A 220 -11.38 -4.94 -26.69
#